data_AF-A0A2U3K2D0-F1
#
_entry.id   AF-A0A2U3K2D0-F1
#
_cell.length_a   1.000
_cell.length_b   1.000
_cell.length_c   1.000
_cell.angle_alpha   90.00
_cell.angle_beta   90.00
_cell.angle_gamma   90.00
#
_symmetry.space_group_name_H-M   'P 1'
#
loop_
_entity.id
_entity.type
_entity.pdbx_description
1 polymer ?
#
loop_
_entity_poly.entity_id
_entity_poly.type
_entity_poly.pdbx_seq_one_letter_code
_entity_poly.pdbx_strand_id
1 'polypeptide(L)'
;MSQPDMEFWYSKSRQFHLLWFSFLGGMMVLGFSFHSARDFVGQVSSQLSKYGAEAFTIDLAQVALVRESIPVGLGLILAFLSPLLSICAYYMIRRSELSTLDQRNILSRSHIKAIMVITPILLFGALATALITVYCESVYKKFYILFNIYDLTHAIFKVLLLELVLLGLVFLEIKILYKIKGLLKLIAVCFLSIHINTYAIIAVDYGIVHLVTPR
;
A
#
# COMPACT_ATOMS: atom_id res chain seq x y z
N MET A 1 -2.57 -6.16 -36.92
CA MET A 1 -3.13 -6.74 -35.69
C MET A 1 -4.34 -5.93 -35.29
N SER A 2 -5.42 -6.58 -34.86
CA SER A 2 -6.71 -5.96 -34.65
C SER A 2 -6.81 -5.38 -33.23
N GLN A 3 -7.39 -4.18 -33.12
CA GLN A 3 -7.74 -3.52 -31.86
C GLN A 3 -8.41 -4.45 -30.80
N PRO A 4 -9.29 -5.41 -31.15
CA PRO A 4 -9.87 -6.35 -30.19
C PRO A 4 -8.85 -7.20 -29.40
N ASP A 5 -7.69 -7.55 -29.97
CA ASP A 5 -6.69 -8.35 -29.26
C ASP A 5 -6.05 -7.56 -28.11
N MET A 6 -5.79 -6.27 -28.32
CA MET A 6 -5.24 -5.40 -27.27
C MET A 6 -6.24 -5.19 -26.12
N GLU A 7 -7.51 -5.01 -26.43
CA GLU A 7 -8.56 -4.83 -25.43
C GLU A 7 -8.77 -6.10 -24.59
N PHE A 8 -8.71 -7.27 -25.22
CA PHE A 8 -8.77 -8.56 -24.53
C PHE A 8 -7.64 -8.72 -23.51
N TRP A 9 -6.39 -8.55 -23.93
CA TRP A 9 -5.23 -8.70 -23.06
C TRP A 9 -5.18 -7.64 -21.96
N TYR A 10 -5.61 -6.41 -22.27
CA TYR A 10 -5.78 -5.35 -21.27
C TYR A 10 -6.84 -5.70 -20.23
N SER A 11 -8.01 -6.17 -20.64
CA SER A 11 -9.08 -6.57 -19.72
C SER A 11 -8.61 -7.68 -18.78
N LYS A 12 -7.96 -8.71 -19.34
CA LYS A 12 -7.41 -9.85 -18.57
C LYS A 12 -6.34 -9.42 -17.57
N SER A 13 -5.40 -8.57 -18.00
CA SER A 13 -4.36 -8.03 -17.12
C SER A 13 -4.95 -7.15 -16.01
N ARG A 14 -5.94 -6.32 -16.34
CA ARG A 14 -6.63 -5.47 -15.35
C ARG A 14 -7.36 -6.31 -14.31
N GLN A 15 -8.10 -7.32 -14.74
CA GLN A 15 -8.80 -8.23 -13.82
C GLN A 15 -7.81 -8.95 -12.90
N PHE A 16 -6.69 -9.42 -13.43
CA PHE A 16 -5.62 -10.02 -12.63
C PHE A 16 -5.12 -9.06 -11.54
N HIS A 17 -4.68 -7.85 -11.91
CA HIS A 17 -4.15 -6.91 -10.93
C HIS A 17 -5.20 -6.50 -9.89
N LEU A 18 -6.42 -6.14 -10.32
CA LEU A 18 -7.49 -5.75 -9.39
C LEU A 18 -7.80 -6.87 -8.39
N LEU A 19 -7.94 -8.11 -8.87
CA LEU A 19 -8.23 -9.26 -8.01
C LEU A 19 -7.12 -9.48 -6.99
N TRP A 20 -5.86 -9.56 -7.44
CA TRP A 20 -4.76 -9.94 -6.56
C TRP A 20 -4.30 -8.81 -5.65
N PHE A 21 -4.35 -7.55 -6.09
CA PHE A 21 -4.15 -6.42 -5.17
C PHE A 21 -5.25 -6.36 -4.12
N SER A 22 -6.51 -6.59 -4.49
CA SER A 22 -7.62 -6.61 -3.51
C SER A 22 -7.47 -7.77 -2.53
N PHE A 23 -7.20 -8.97 -3.01
CA PHE A 23 -7.15 -10.17 -2.18
C PHE A 23 -5.91 -10.19 -1.27
N LEU A 24 -4.71 -10.16 -1.85
CA LEU A 24 -3.47 -10.21 -1.05
C LEU A 24 -3.24 -8.90 -0.30
N GLY A 25 -3.44 -7.77 -0.96
CA GLY A 25 -3.34 -6.46 -0.33
C GLY A 25 -4.35 -6.31 0.80
N GLY A 26 -5.61 -6.70 0.58
CA GLY A 26 -6.64 -6.72 1.62
C GLY A 26 -6.25 -7.58 2.82
N MET A 27 -5.86 -8.83 2.59
CA MET A 27 -5.43 -9.72 3.69
C MET A 27 -4.26 -9.15 4.49
N MET A 28 -3.21 -8.66 3.81
CA MET A 28 -2.01 -8.13 4.46
C MET A 28 -2.31 -6.82 5.20
N VAL A 29 -3.06 -5.90 4.57
CA VAL A 29 -3.36 -4.58 5.14
C VAL A 29 -4.29 -4.71 6.34
N LEU A 30 -5.35 -5.51 6.25
CA LEU A 30 -6.28 -5.70 7.37
C LEU A 30 -5.59 -6.41 8.54
N GLY A 31 -4.78 -7.44 8.24
CA GLY A 31 -3.99 -8.13 9.26
C GLY A 31 -2.97 -7.21 9.94
N PHE A 32 -2.24 -6.42 9.17
CA PHE A 32 -1.33 -5.41 9.69
C PHE A 32 -2.05 -4.37 10.55
N SER A 33 -3.20 -3.88 10.10
CA SER A 33 -3.96 -2.83 10.78
C SER A 33 -4.50 -3.31 12.12
N PHE A 34 -5.04 -4.53 12.16
CA PHE A 34 -5.50 -5.17 13.39
C PHE A 34 -4.35 -5.36 14.38
N HIS A 35 -3.24 -5.99 13.93
CA HIS A 35 -2.13 -6.30 14.81
C HIS A 35 -1.46 -5.03 15.35
N SER A 36 -1.21 -4.05 14.48
CA SER A 36 -0.59 -2.79 14.86
C SER A 36 -1.46 -2.02 15.84
N ALA A 37 -2.78 -1.96 15.61
CA ALA A 37 -3.70 -1.29 16.52
C ALA A 37 -3.72 -1.94 17.90
N ARG A 38 -3.82 -3.27 17.96
CA ARG A 38 -3.81 -4.01 19.23
C ARG A 38 -2.53 -3.78 20.02
N ASP A 39 -1.38 -3.93 19.38
CA ASP A 39 -0.09 -3.78 20.03
C ASP A 39 0.14 -2.34 20.48
N PHE A 40 -0.24 -1.36 19.66
CA PHE A 40 -0.09 0.06 19.97
C PHE A 40 -0.94 0.47 21.17
N VAL A 41 -2.19 0.03 21.25
CA VAL A 41 -3.05 0.30 22.42
C VAL A 41 -2.45 -0.29 23.70
N GLY A 42 -1.97 -1.54 23.65
CA GLY A 42 -1.32 -2.17 24.80
C GLY A 42 -0.09 -1.40 25.28
N GLN A 43 0.76 -0.96 24.35
CA GLN A 43 1.95 -0.18 24.66
C GLN A 43 1.62 1.20 25.23
N VAL A 44 0.71 1.95 24.58
CA VAL A 44 0.30 3.28 25.03
C VAL A 44 -0.37 3.22 26.40
N SER A 45 -1.29 2.28 26.61
CA SER A 45 -1.95 2.07 27.90
C SER A 45 -0.94 1.81 29.02
N SER A 46 0.03 0.93 28.78
CA SER A 46 1.09 0.62 29.74
C SER A 46 2.03 1.80 30.04
N GLN A 47 2.22 2.71 29.08
CA GLN A 47 3.02 3.92 29.31
C GLN A 47 2.23 5.00 30.04
N LEU A 48 0.97 5.22 29.68
CA LEU A 48 0.13 6.26 30.28
C LEU A 48 -0.35 5.90 31.69
N SER A 49 -0.46 4.60 32.01
CA SER A 49 -0.76 4.13 33.37
C SER A 49 0.24 4.62 34.41
N LYS A 50 1.52 4.74 34.03
CA LYS A 50 2.59 5.29 34.89
C LYS A 50 2.34 6.74 35.32
N TYR A 51 1.52 7.46 34.57
CA TYR A 51 1.19 8.87 34.80
C TYR A 51 -0.28 9.09 35.21
N GLY A 52 -1.06 8.01 35.39
CA GLY A 52 -2.51 8.10 35.65
C GLY A 52 -3.29 8.71 34.48
N ALA A 53 -2.76 8.64 33.26
CA ALA A 53 -3.26 9.32 32.07
C ALA A 53 -3.93 8.36 31.06
N GLU A 54 -4.37 7.18 31.51
CA GLU A 54 -4.88 6.10 30.66
C GLU A 54 -6.12 6.51 29.84
N ALA A 55 -6.86 7.53 30.30
CA ALA A 55 -7.98 8.12 29.57
C ALA A 55 -7.60 8.67 28.18
N PHE A 56 -6.32 9.04 27.96
CA PHE A 56 -5.81 9.54 26.67
C PHE A 56 -5.33 8.44 25.72
N THR A 57 -5.42 7.16 26.11
CA THR A 57 -4.93 6.03 25.32
C THR A 57 -5.60 5.97 23.95
N ILE A 58 -6.93 6.14 23.90
CA ILE A 58 -7.68 6.10 22.64
C ILE A 58 -7.24 7.22 21.70
N ASP A 59 -7.14 8.44 22.21
CA ASP A 59 -6.82 9.62 21.40
C ASP A 59 -5.45 9.49 20.77
N LEU A 60 -4.45 9.13 21.57
CA LEU A 60 -3.09 8.95 21.08
C LEU A 60 -3.00 7.79 20.09
N ALA A 61 -3.69 6.68 20.36
CA ALA A 61 -3.73 5.53 19.46
C ALA A 61 -4.39 5.87 18.12
N GLN A 62 -5.55 6.51 18.13
CA GLN A 62 -6.24 6.91 16.90
C GLN A 62 -5.39 7.85 16.06
N VAL A 63 -4.83 8.91 16.65
CA VAL A 63 -4.03 9.90 15.92
C VAL A 63 -2.77 9.26 15.33
N ALA A 64 -2.03 8.47 16.10
CA ALA A 64 -0.79 7.85 15.64
C ALA A 64 -1.03 6.78 14.55
N LEU A 65 -2.09 5.98 14.68
CA LEU A 65 -2.42 4.97 13.68
C LEU A 65 -2.91 5.62 12.38
N VAL A 66 -3.82 6.59 12.47
CA VAL A 66 -4.41 7.27 11.31
C VAL A 66 -3.36 8.08 10.55
N ARG A 67 -2.54 8.88 11.24
CA ARG A 67 -1.57 9.76 10.57
C ARG A 67 -0.33 9.03 10.06
N GLU A 68 0.14 8.03 10.80
CA GLU A 68 1.47 7.45 10.58
C GLU A 68 1.41 5.98 10.20
N SER A 69 1.04 5.13 11.16
CA SER A 69 1.30 3.68 11.03
C SER A 69 0.54 3.04 9.87
N ILE A 70 -0.74 3.41 9.69
CA ILE A 70 -1.59 2.81 8.66
C ILE A 70 -1.21 3.29 7.25
N PRO A 71 -1.07 4.59 6.96
CA PRO A 71 -0.58 5.07 5.67
C PRO A 71 0.74 4.45 5.24
N VAL A 72 1.72 4.39 6.14
CA VAL A 72 3.05 3.86 5.85
C VAL A 72 3.00 2.35 5.65
N GLY A 73 2.30 1.63 6.53
CA GLY A 73 2.11 0.18 6.39
C GLY A 73 1.45 -0.20 5.06
N LEU A 74 0.43 0.55 4.63
CA LEU A 74 -0.18 0.38 3.31
C LEU A 74 0.85 0.56 2.19
N GLY A 75 1.64 1.65 2.22
CA GLY A 75 2.68 1.91 1.24
C GLY A 75 3.73 0.78 1.17
N LEU A 76 4.15 0.25 2.32
CA LEU A 76 5.11 -0.87 2.39
C LEU A 76 4.53 -2.18 1.83
N ILE A 77 3.26 -2.47 2.10
CA ILE A 77 2.59 -3.66 1.57
C ILE A 77 2.45 -3.56 0.05
N LEU A 78 2.08 -2.39 -0.47
CA LEU A 78 1.99 -2.16 -1.92
C LEU A 78 3.38 -2.21 -2.58
N ALA A 79 4.42 -1.66 -1.93
CA ALA A 79 5.80 -1.75 -2.38
C ALA A 79 6.29 -3.21 -2.53
N PHE A 80 5.87 -4.08 -1.61
CA PHE A 80 6.16 -5.51 -1.65
C PHE A 80 5.35 -6.24 -2.73
N LEU A 81 4.04 -6.01 -2.80
CA LEU A 81 3.15 -6.74 -3.72
C LEU A 81 3.33 -6.32 -5.17
N SER A 82 3.63 -5.06 -5.43
CA SER A 82 3.67 -4.52 -6.79
C SER A 82 4.67 -5.28 -7.70
N PRO A 83 5.94 -5.50 -7.33
CA PRO A 83 6.87 -6.24 -8.17
C PRO A 83 6.49 -7.71 -8.38
N LEU A 84 5.87 -8.33 -7.37
CA LEU A 84 5.40 -9.72 -7.47
C LEU A 84 4.29 -9.84 -8.52
N LEU A 85 3.30 -8.95 -8.45
CA LEU A 85 2.17 -8.96 -9.38
C LEU A 85 2.59 -8.53 -10.79
N SER A 86 3.51 -7.57 -10.92
CA SER A 86 4.14 -7.19 -12.20
C SER A 86 4.74 -8.37 -12.92
N ILE A 87 5.50 -9.22 -12.23
CA ILE A 87 6.15 -10.39 -12.85
C ILE A 87 5.14 -11.45 -13.26
N CYS A 88 4.16 -11.74 -12.40
CA CYS A 88 3.10 -12.69 -12.73
C CYS A 88 2.31 -12.24 -13.97
N ALA A 89 1.92 -10.97 -14.03
CA ALA A 89 1.21 -10.40 -15.17
C ALA A 89 2.11 -10.32 -16.42
N TYR A 90 3.40 -10.02 -16.27
CA TYR A 90 4.38 -10.06 -17.35
C TYR A 90 4.45 -11.45 -17.99
N TYR A 91 4.53 -12.52 -17.20
CA TYR A 91 4.53 -13.89 -17.73
C TYR A 91 3.24 -14.25 -18.46
N MET A 92 2.10 -13.76 -17.96
CA MET A 92 0.80 -13.94 -18.61
C MET A 92 0.75 -13.24 -19.98
N ILE A 93 1.18 -11.97 -20.05
CA ILE A 93 1.12 -11.17 -21.27
C ILE A 93 2.20 -11.57 -22.28
N ARG A 94 3.38 -11.97 -21.84
CA ARG A 94 4.50 -12.33 -22.73
C ARG A 94 4.17 -13.48 -23.68
N ARG A 95 3.22 -14.34 -23.33
CA ARG A 95 2.73 -15.44 -24.19
C ARG A 95 1.78 -14.98 -25.30
N SER A 96 1.43 -13.70 -25.33
CA SER A 96 0.63 -13.13 -26.41
C SER A 96 1.49 -12.88 -27.65
N GLU A 97 0.84 -12.87 -28.82
CA GLU A 97 1.47 -12.50 -30.11
C GLU A 97 1.67 -10.98 -30.26
N LEU A 98 1.38 -10.19 -29.21
CA LEU A 98 1.49 -8.74 -29.21
C LEU A 98 2.94 -8.27 -29.34
N SER A 99 3.13 -7.09 -29.94
CA SER A 99 4.42 -6.43 -29.96
C SER A 99 4.91 -6.14 -28.54
N THR A 100 6.22 -6.13 -28.32
CA THR A 100 6.81 -5.82 -27.01
C THR A 100 6.36 -4.45 -26.47
N LEU A 101 6.11 -3.48 -27.35
CA LEU A 101 5.61 -2.16 -26.96
C LEU A 101 4.18 -2.24 -26.41
N ASP A 102 3.31 -2.98 -27.09
CA ASP A 102 1.91 -3.14 -26.69
C ASP A 102 1.80 -3.94 -25.39
N GLN A 103 2.60 -4.99 -25.24
CA GLN A 103 2.69 -5.77 -24.01
C GLN A 103 3.09 -4.88 -22.81
N ARG A 104 4.07 -3.98 -23.00
CA ARG A 104 4.49 -3.01 -21.98
C ARG A 104 3.38 -2.01 -21.64
N ASN A 105 2.72 -1.47 -22.66
CA ASN A 105 1.63 -0.51 -22.46
C ASN A 105 0.45 -1.13 -21.72
N ILE A 106 0.09 -2.37 -22.06
CA ILE A 106 -0.98 -3.12 -21.39
C ILE A 106 -0.62 -3.37 -19.93
N LEU A 107 0.58 -3.89 -19.66
CA LEU A 107 1.03 -4.18 -18.30
C LEU A 107 1.05 -2.91 -17.46
N SER A 108 1.64 -1.83 -17.96
CA SER A 108 1.72 -0.55 -17.25
C SER A 108 0.35 0.05 -16.98
N ARG A 109 -0.51 0.17 -18.00
CA ARG A 109 -1.85 0.76 -17.82
C ARG A 109 -2.73 -0.03 -16.88
N SER A 110 -2.69 -1.36 -16.97
CA SER A 110 -3.49 -2.23 -16.10
C SER A 110 -3.01 -2.18 -14.64
N HIS A 111 -1.70 -2.19 -14.42
CA HIS A 111 -1.10 -2.10 -13.09
C HIS A 111 -1.40 -0.74 -12.44
N ILE A 112 -1.13 0.37 -13.14
CA ILE A 112 -1.35 1.74 -12.62
C ILE A 112 -2.81 1.94 -12.23
N LYS A 113 -3.74 1.56 -13.11
CA LYS A 113 -5.17 1.68 -12.81
C LYS A 113 -5.60 0.81 -11.64
N ALA A 114 -5.00 -0.37 -11.47
CA ALA A 114 -5.31 -1.22 -10.33
C ALA A 114 -4.84 -0.58 -9.02
N ILE A 115 -3.61 -0.06 -8.96
CA ILE A 115 -3.10 0.67 -7.78
C ILE A 115 -4.03 1.86 -7.47
N MET A 116 -4.28 2.76 -8.44
CA MET A 116 -5.13 3.94 -8.24
C MET A 116 -6.53 3.64 -7.69
N VAL A 117 -7.11 2.50 -8.07
CA VAL A 117 -8.45 2.11 -7.60
C VAL A 117 -8.38 1.41 -6.24
N ILE A 118 -7.39 0.54 -6.03
CA ILE A 118 -7.32 -0.31 -4.84
C ILE A 118 -6.71 0.42 -3.64
N THR A 119 -5.72 1.29 -3.83
CA THR A 119 -5.08 2.06 -2.74
C THR A 119 -6.10 2.75 -1.82
N PRO A 120 -7.06 3.56 -2.32
CA PRO A 120 -8.03 4.21 -1.44
C PRO A 120 -8.95 3.21 -0.73
N ILE A 121 -9.37 2.14 -1.41
CA ILE A 121 -10.22 1.10 -0.82
C ILE A 121 -9.49 0.41 0.34
N LEU A 122 -8.22 0.05 0.14
CA LEU A 122 -7.39 -0.54 1.19
C LEU A 122 -7.15 0.42 2.34
N LEU A 123 -6.90 1.71 2.06
CA LEU A 123 -6.73 2.72 3.11
C LEU A 123 -7.96 2.82 4.02
N PHE A 124 -9.15 3.00 3.45
CA PHE A 124 -10.36 3.11 4.26
C PHE A 124 -10.68 1.83 5.03
N GLY A 125 -10.45 0.65 4.41
CA GLY A 125 -10.57 -0.63 5.10
C GLY A 125 -9.59 -0.75 6.28
N ALA A 126 -8.33 -0.38 6.07
CA ALA A 126 -7.27 -0.39 7.08
C ALA A 126 -7.62 0.51 8.28
N LEU A 127 -8.01 1.76 8.00
CA LEU A 127 -8.38 2.73 9.01
C LEU A 127 -9.61 2.25 9.80
N ALA A 128 -10.64 1.73 9.13
CA ALA A 128 -11.82 1.19 9.80
C ALA A 128 -11.44 0.03 10.74
N THR A 129 -10.62 -0.93 10.27
CA THR A 129 -10.14 -2.04 11.09
C THR A 129 -9.32 -1.55 12.28
N ALA A 130 -8.39 -0.63 12.08
CA ALA A 130 -7.56 -0.09 13.15
C ALA A 130 -8.42 0.61 14.22
N LEU A 131 -9.35 1.48 13.82
CA LEU A 131 -10.22 2.23 14.74
C LEU A 131 -11.16 1.33 15.54
N ILE A 132 -11.76 0.31 14.89
CA ILE A 132 -12.58 -0.70 15.58
C ILE A 132 -11.73 -1.46 16.59
N THR A 133 -10.51 -1.85 16.21
CA THR A 133 -9.59 -2.56 17.10
C THR A 133 -9.21 -1.71 18.30
N VAL A 134 -8.88 -0.42 18.10
CA VAL A 134 -8.58 0.52 19.19
C VAL A 134 -9.74 0.60 20.18
N TYR A 135 -10.96 0.66 19.68
CA TYR A 135 -12.15 0.69 20.53
C TYR A 135 -12.34 -0.61 21.33
N CYS A 136 -12.18 -1.76 20.68
CA CYS A 136 -12.36 -3.07 21.31
C CYS A 136 -11.32 -3.35 22.40
N GLU A 137 -10.06 -2.92 22.18
CA GLU A 137 -8.94 -3.17 23.11
C GLU A 137 -8.86 -2.11 24.23
N SER A 138 -9.54 -0.97 24.09
CA SER A 138 -9.55 0.05 25.14
C SER A 138 -10.44 -0.35 26.32
N VAL A 139 -9.90 -0.23 27.53
CA VAL A 139 -10.65 -0.37 28.79
C VAL A 139 -11.73 0.72 28.90
N TYR A 140 -11.48 1.89 28.33
CA TYR A 140 -12.42 3.00 28.27
C TYR A 140 -13.30 2.85 27.03
N LYS A 141 -14.41 2.12 27.15
CA LYS A 141 -15.39 1.88 26.06
C LYS A 141 -16.25 3.10 25.70
N LYS A 142 -15.65 4.29 25.68
CA LYS A 142 -16.30 5.50 25.16
C LYS A 142 -15.87 5.67 23.71
N PHE A 143 -16.74 5.26 22.77
CA PHE A 143 -16.49 5.46 21.34
C PHE A 143 -16.76 6.92 21.00
N TYR A 144 -15.70 7.72 21.01
CA TYR A 144 -15.71 9.01 20.34
C TYR A 144 -14.68 8.93 19.21
N ILE A 145 -15.10 9.32 18.00
CA ILE A 145 -14.17 9.59 16.91
C ILE A 145 -13.48 10.89 17.29
N LEU A 146 -12.29 10.78 17.87
CA LEU A 146 -11.54 11.92 18.41
C LEU A 146 -10.49 12.45 17.43
N PHE A 147 -10.21 11.72 16.35
CA PHE A 147 -9.39 12.25 15.26
C PHE A 147 -10.18 13.28 14.45
N ASN A 148 -9.53 14.39 14.14
CA ASN A 148 -10.10 15.51 13.40
C ASN A 148 -10.06 15.23 11.89
N ILE A 149 -10.85 15.95 11.09
CA ILE A 149 -10.81 15.89 9.62
C ILE A 149 -9.39 16.18 9.08
N TYR A 150 -8.60 16.95 9.82
CA TYR A 150 -7.18 17.18 9.53
C TYR A 150 -6.36 15.87 9.56
N ASP A 151 -6.66 14.94 10.47
CA ASP A 151 -5.92 13.68 10.61
C ASP A 151 -6.19 12.76 9.42
N LEU A 152 -7.46 12.69 9.02
CA LEU A 152 -7.87 11.94 7.83
C LEU A 152 -7.29 12.57 6.55
N THR A 153 -7.31 13.90 6.45
CA THR A 153 -6.75 14.62 5.30
C THR A 153 -5.23 14.38 5.20
N HIS A 154 -4.53 14.40 6.33
CA HIS A 154 -3.10 14.07 6.39
C HIS A 154 -2.83 12.64 5.93
N ALA A 155 -3.61 11.67 6.42
CA ALA A 155 -3.50 10.27 6.02
C ALA A 155 -3.69 10.09 4.51
N ILE A 156 -4.74 10.70 3.94
CA ILE A 156 -5.02 10.66 2.50
C ILE A 156 -3.88 11.29 1.71
N PHE A 157 -3.44 12.49 2.09
CA PHE A 157 -2.34 13.19 1.41
C PHE A 157 -1.05 12.36 1.43
N LYS A 158 -0.72 11.77 2.58
CA LYS A 158 0.45 10.90 2.74
C LYS A 158 0.37 9.68 1.82
N VAL A 159 -0.77 8.98 1.79
CA VAL A 159 -0.97 7.85 0.89
C VAL A 159 -0.87 8.24 -0.58
N LEU A 160 -1.41 9.40 -0.98
CA LEU A 160 -1.30 9.89 -2.36
C LEU A 160 0.16 10.12 -2.76
N LEU A 161 0.99 10.68 -1.88
CA LEU A 161 2.42 10.86 -2.16
C LEU A 161 3.15 9.52 -2.31
N LEU A 162 2.88 8.57 -1.40
CA LEU A 162 3.46 7.23 -1.46
C LEU A 162 3.02 6.49 -2.73
N GLU A 163 1.76 6.64 -3.11
CA GLU A 163 1.19 6.08 -4.34
C GLU A 163 1.87 6.64 -5.58
N LEU A 164 2.06 7.96 -5.69
CA LEU A 164 2.75 8.58 -6.82
C LEU A 164 4.16 8.03 -7.01
N VAL A 165 4.88 7.81 -5.91
CA VAL A 165 6.23 7.23 -5.96
C VAL A 165 6.19 5.78 -6.43
N LEU A 166 5.26 4.97 -5.92
CA LEU A 166 5.07 3.59 -6.38
C LEU A 166 4.73 3.52 -7.87
N LEU A 167 3.84 4.39 -8.36
CA LEU A 167 3.49 4.44 -9.77
C LEU A 167 4.72 4.76 -10.65
N GLY A 168 5.58 5.69 -10.22
CA GLY A 168 6.84 5.99 -10.88
C GLY A 168 7.79 4.78 -10.95
N LEU A 169 7.88 4.02 -9.86
CA LEU A 169 8.71 2.81 -9.78
C LEU A 169 8.16 1.68 -10.64
N VAL A 170 6.84 1.50 -10.72
CA VAL A 170 6.20 0.51 -11.61
C VAL A 170 6.57 0.75 -13.08
N PHE A 171 6.60 2.01 -13.54
CA PHE A 171 7.04 2.33 -14.89
C PHE A 171 8.48 1.90 -15.17
N LEU A 172 9.39 2.16 -14.22
CA LEU A 172 10.79 1.77 -14.32
C LEU A 172 10.94 0.25 -14.30
N GLU A 173 10.25 -0.42 -13.37
CA GLU A 173 10.26 -1.87 -13.21
C GLU A 173 9.83 -2.57 -14.51
N ILE A 174 8.69 -2.16 -15.09
CA ILE A 174 8.19 -2.73 -16.34
C ILE A 174 9.20 -2.52 -17.47
N LYS A 175 9.87 -1.36 -17.54
CA LYS A 175 10.92 -1.14 -18.54
C LYS A 175 12.10 -2.10 -18.36
N ILE A 176 12.44 -2.47 -17.14
CA ILE A 176 13.52 -3.44 -16.82
C ILE A 176 13.09 -4.86 -17.16
N LEU A 177 11.86 -5.28 -16.83
CA LEU A 177 11.36 -6.64 -17.06
C LEU A 177 11.51 -7.09 -18.53
N TYR A 178 11.27 -6.19 -19.49
CA TYR A 178 11.37 -6.52 -20.92
C TYR A 178 12.80 -6.51 -21.47
N LYS A 179 13.79 -6.09 -20.69
CA LYS A 179 15.22 -6.21 -21.05
C LYS A 179 15.83 -7.53 -20.59
N ILE A 180 15.17 -8.23 -19.66
CA ILE A 180 15.74 -9.39 -18.98
C ILE A 180 15.20 -10.69 -19.57
N LYS A 181 16.11 -11.66 -19.77
CA LYS A 181 15.79 -13.02 -20.20
C LYS A 181 16.24 -14.02 -19.12
N GLY A 182 15.37 -14.99 -18.82
CA GLY A 182 15.63 -16.06 -17.85
C GLY A 182 14.90 -15.86 -16.53
N LEU A 183 14.30 -16.93 -16.01
CA LEU A 183 13.48 -16.93 -14.79
C LEU A 183 14.27 -16.49 -13.56
N LEU A 184 15.49 -17.01 -13.38
CA LEU A 184 16.33 -16.67 -12.22
C LEU A 184 16.63 -15.17 -12.15
N LYS A 185 16.93 -14.54 -13.31
CA LYS A 185 17.20 -13.10 -13.38
C LYS A 185 15.95 -12.26 -13.09
N LEU A 186 14.77 -12.74 -13.50
CA LEU A 186 13.50 -12.09 -13.21
C LEU A 186 13.17 -12.16 -11.71
N ILE A 187 13.40 -13.30 -11.07
CA ILE A 187 13.24 -13.45 -9.61
C ILE A 187 14.21 -12.51 -8.87
N ALA A 188 15.48 -12.46 -9.28
CA ALA A 188 16.46 -11.56 -8.68
C ALA A 188 16.05 -10.07 -8.81
N VAL A 189 15.54 -9.67 -9.98
CA VAL A 189 15.00 -8.32 -10.16
C VAL A 189 13.73 -8.07 -9.36
N CYS A 190 12.88 -9.08 -9.15
CA CYS A 190 11.74 -8.95 -8.24
C CYS A 190 12.20 -8.55 -6.85
N PHE A 191 13.13 -9.32 -6.28
CA PHE A 191 13.66 -9.04 -4.95
C PHE A 191 14.32 -7.67 -4.89
N LEU A 192 15.14 -7.33 -5.88
CA LEU A 192 15.76 -6.00 -5.95
C LEU A 192 14.71 -4.88 -6.02
N SER A 193 13.66 -5.04 -6.84
CA SER A 193 12.57 -4.07 -6.95
C SER A 193 11.78 -3.94 -5.65
N ILE A 194 11.53 -5.04 -4.92
CA ILE A 194 10.90 -4.99 -3.60
C ILE A 194 11.74 -4.11 -2.67
N HIS A 195 13.06 -4.34 -2.60
CA HIS A 195 13.94 -3.56 -1.74
C HIS A 195 13.97 -2.09 -2.15
N ILE A 196 14.13 -1.79 -3.44
CA ILE A 196 14.13 -0.42 -3.96
C ILE A 196 12.81 0.28 -3.63
N ASN A 197 11.67 -0.38 -3.84
CA ASN A 197 10.35 0.17 -3.52
C ASN A 197 10.22 0.44 -2.02
N THR A 198 10.61 -0.50 -1.17
CA THR A 198 10.59 -0.33 0.29
C THR A 198 11.46 0.85 0.73
N TYR A 199 12.70 0.95 0.23
CA TYR A 199 13.58 2.08 0.57
C TYR A 199 13.03 3.42 0.07
N ALA A 200 12.40 3.44 -1.11
CA ALA A 200 11.76 4.64 -1.63
C ALA A 200 10.59 5.09 -0.74
N ILE A 201 9.74 4.16 -0.30
CA ILE A 201 8.64 4.45 0.65
C ILE A 201 9.19 5.01 1.96
N ILE A 202 10.21 4.39 2.53
CA ILE A 202 10.84 4.86 3.78
C ILE A 202 11.44 6.26 3.60
N ALA A 203 12.14 6.51 2.50
CA ALA A 203 12.75 7.80 2.22
C ALA A 203 11.70 8.92 2.05
N VAL A 204 10.59 8.62 1.38
CA VAL A 204 9.48 9.56 1.17
C VAL A 204 8.76 9.83 2.48
N ASP A 205 8.48 8.78 3.26
CA ASP A 205 7.89 8.89 4.59
C ASP A 205 8.74 9.79 5.50
N TYR A 206 10.04 9.51 5.57
CA TYR A 206 11.00 10.33 6.31
C TYR A 206 11.00 11.80 5.82
N GLY A 207 10.98 12.01 4.51
CA GLY A 207 10.88 13.35 3.91
C GLY A 207 9.60 14.09 4.29
N ILE A 208 8.44 13.41 4.29
CA ILE A 208 7.15 13.97 4.69
C ILE A 208 7.19 14.40 6.16
N VAL A 209 7.71 13.55 7.05
CA VAL A 209 7.84 13.88 8.48
C VAL A 209 8.67 15.15 8.68
N HIS A 210 9.80 15.31 7.97
CA HIS A 210 10.63 16.52 8.09
C HIS A 210 10.04 17.77 7.44
N LEU A 211 9.11 17.63 6.49
CA LEU A 211 8.40 18.76 5.88
C LEU A 211 7.21 19.25 6.73
N VAL A 212 6.53 18.34 7.43
CA VAL A 212 5.31 18.64 8.19
C VAL A 212 5.61 19.05 9.64
N THR A 213 6.73 18.62 10.21
CA THR A 213 7.22 19.08 11.52
C THR A 213 8.41 20.02 11.34
N PRO A 214 8.20 21.33 11.07
CA PRO A 214 9.29 22.28 11.16
C PRO A 214 9.76 22.32 12.62
N ARG A 215 11.09 22.28 12.80
CA ARG A 215 11.73 22.50 14.11
C ARG A 215 11.35 23.84 14.71
#